data_AF-L0P8F9-F1
#
_entry.id   AF-L0P8F9-F1
#
_cell.length_a   1.000
_cell.length_b   1.000
_cell.length_c   1.000
_cell.angle_alpha   90.00
_cell.angle_beta   90.00
_cell.angle_gamma   90.00
#
_symmetry.space_group_name_H-M   'P 1'
#
loop_
_entity.id
_entity.type
_entity.pdbx_description
1 polymer ?
#
loop_
_entity_poly.entity_id
_entity_poly.type
_entity_poly.pdbx_seq_one_letter_code
_entity_poly.pdbx_strand_id
1 'polypeptide(L)' 'MSVSRDIRWELISRLCPNTTGAELRSVCTEAGMFAIRARRKIVIEKDFLESVNKVIKGNQKFSSTSQYLQFQ' A
#
# COMPACT_ATOMS: atom_id res chain seq x y z
N MET A 1 -0.46 2.12 14.33
CA MET A 1 -0.27 3.26 13.40
C MET A 1 -1.38 4.26 13.65
N SER A 2 -1.08 5.54 13.80
CA SER A 2 -2.10 6.58 14.00
C SER A 2 -2.71 6.93 12.65
N VAL A 3 -3.98 6.63 12.46
CA VAL A 3 -4.72 6.80 11.19
C VAL A 3 -5.93 7.70 11.39
N SER A 4 -6.25 8.49 10.37
CA SER A 4 -7.51 9.23 10.35
C SER A 4 -8.70 8.27 10.36
N ARG A 5 -9.80 8.67 11.01
CA ARG A 5 -11.05 7.89 11.05
C ARG A 5 -11.78 7.89 9.71
N ASP A 6 -11.49 8.87 8.85
CA ASP A 6 -12.17 9.06 7.57
C ASP A 6 -11.54 8.24 6.42
N ILE A 7 -10.68 7.27 6.74
CA ILE A 7 -10.02 6.44 5.71
C ILE A 7 -10.99 5.37 5.20
N ARG A 8 -11.20 5.37 3.88
CA ARG A 8 -12.03 4.38 3.18
C ARG A 8 -11.19 3.18 2.77
N TRP A 9 -11.13 2.17 3.65
CA TRP A 9 -10.36 0.94 3.39
C TRP A 9 -10.84 0.15 2.17
N GLU A 10 -12.15 0.20 1.87
CA GLU A 10 -12.70 -0.42 0.66
C GLU A 10 -12.20 0.20 -0.64
N LEU A 11 -11.91 1.50 -0.64
CA LEU A 11 -11.31 2.16 -1.81
C LEU A 11 -9.87 1.66 -2.00
N ILE A 12 -9.11 1.60 -0.92
CA ILE A 12 -7.71 1.15 -0.94
C ILE A 12 -7.64 -0.31 -1.38
N SER A 13 -8.50 -1.20 -0.86
CA SER A 13 -8.49 -2.62 -1.23
C SER A 13 -8.79 -2.84 -2.72
N ARG A 14 -9.72 -2.08 -3.31
CA ARG A 14 -10.01 -2.13 -4.75
C ARG A 14 -8.84 -1.66 -5.62
N LEU A 15 -7.95 -0.82 -5.09
CA LEU A 15 -6.74 -0.37 -5.78
C LEU A 15 -5.59 -1.37 -5.70
N CYS A 16 -5.74 -2.46 -4.95
CA CYS A 16 -4.73 -3.49 -4.74
C CYS A 16 -5.15 -4.87 -5.34
N PRO A 17 -5.28 -5.01 -6.67
CA PRO A 17 -5.59 -6.29 -7.29
C PRO A 17 -4.39 -7.25 -7.25
N ASN A 18 -4.66 -8.54 -7.05
CA ASN A 18 -3.66 -9.63 -7.10
C ASN A 18 -2.44 -9.44 -6.18
N THR A 19 -2.57 -8.63 -5.12
CA THR A 19 -1.50 -8.39 -4.17
C THR A 19 -1.48 -9.39 -3.03
N THR A 20 -0.28 -9.70 -2.56
CA THR A 20 -0.09 -10.55 -1.38
C THR A 20 -0.24 -9.77 -0.07
N GLY A 21 -0.47 -10.48 1.03
CA GLY A 21 -0.46 -9.88 2.37
C GLY A 21 0.88 -9.20 2.72
N ALA A 22 1.99 -9.65 2.13
CA ALA A 22 3.30 -9.01 2.29
C ALA A 22 3.37 -7.64 1.62
N GLU A 23 2.80 -7.49 0.43
CA GLU A 23 2.70 -6.21 -0.27
C GLU A 23 1.76 -5.27 0.47
N LEU A 24 0.62 -5.75 0.97
CA LEU A 24 -0.30 -4.94 1.80
C LEU A 24 0.37 -4.42 3.08
N ARG A 25 1.20 -5.24 3.74
CA ARG A 25 2.00 -4.78 4.88
C ARG A 25 2.97 -3.66 4.47
N SER A 26 3.60 -3.80 3.30
CA SER A 26 4.52 -2.80 2.76
C SER A 26 3.80 -1.49 2.43
N VAL A 27 2.59 -1.55 1.88
CA VAL A 27 1.72 -0.37 1.63
C VAL A 27 1.46 0.40 2.92
N CYS A 28 1.17 -0.29 4.03
CA CYS A 28 0.95 0.35 5.33
C CYS A 28 2.23 1.00 5.89
N THR A 29 3.38 0.35 5.74
CA THR A 29 4.68 0.91 6.18
C THR A 29 5.04 2.17 5.38
N GLU A 30 4.84 2.13 4.07
CA GLU A 30 5.11 3.27 3.18
C GLU A 30 4.15 4.44 3.43
N ALA A 31 2.87 4.19 3.71
CA ALA A 31 1.92 5.23 4.10
C ALA A 31 2.38 5.97 5.37
N GLY A 32 2.90 5.22 6.36
CA GLY A 32 3.52 5.81 7.54
C GLY A 32 4.75 6.65 7.21
N MET A 33 5.59 6.20 6.27
CA MET A 33 6.77 6.95 5.83
C MET A 33 6.41 8.28 5.15
N PHE A 34 5.36 8.30 4.33
CA PHE A 34 4.85 9.54 3.73
C PHE A 34 4.36 10.53 4.79
N ALA A 35 3.63 10.06 5.80
CA ALA A 35 3.20 10.90 6.91
C ALA A 35 4.39 11.48 7.71
N ILE A 36 5.42 10.67 7.97
CA ILE A 36 6.65 11.12 8.66
C ILE A 36 7.38 12.19 7.84
N ARG A 37 7.53 11.98 6.52
CA ARG A 37 8.15 12.96 5.61
C ARG A 37 7.40 14.28 5.59
N ALA A 38 6.07 14.23 5.66
CA ALA A 38 5.21 15.41 5.76
C ALA A 38 5.14 16.02 7.18
N ARG A 39 5.95 15.54 8.13
CA ARG A 39 5.96 15.94 9.56
C ARG A 39 4.59 15.83 10.24
N ARG A 40 3.77 14.85 9.81
CA ARG A 40 2.45 14.57 10.39
C ARG A 40 2.51 13.37 11.34
N LYS A 41 1.75 13.44 12.44
CA LYS A 41 1.62 12.35 13.41
C LYS A 41 0.49 11.36 13.07
N ILE A 42 -0.34 11.69 12.09
CA ILE A 42 -1.52 10.92 11.67
C ILE A 42 -1.43 10.70 10.15
N VAL A 43 -1.65 9.46 9.73
CA VAL A 43 -1.74 9.05 8.33
C VAL A 43 -3.12 9.38 7.78
N ILE A 44 -3.18 10.00 6.60
CA ILE A 44 -4.44 10.35 5.91
C ILE A 44 -4.63 9.47 4.66
N GLU A 45 -5.83 9.50 4.08
CA GLU A 45 -6.17 8.70 2.88
C GLU A 45 -5.20 8.94 1.71
N LYS A 46 -4.74 10.19 1.53
CA LYS A 46 -3.76 10.53 0.47
C LYS A 46 -2.44 9.77 0.59
N ASP A 47 -1.95 9.54 1.82
CA ASP A 47 -0.70 8.82 2.04
C ASP A 47 -0.81 7.36 1.62
N PHE A 48 -1.99 6.76 1.83
CA PHE A 48 -2.29 5.41 1.36
C PHE A 48 -2.40 5.34 -0.16
N LEU A 49 -2.98 6.35 -0.80
CA LEU A 49 -3.05 6.40 -2.26
C LEU A 49 -1.64 6.52 -2.88
N GLU A 50 -0.76 7.33 -2.29
CA GLU A 50 0.63 7.44 -2.72
C GLU A 50 1.42 6.15 -2.45
N SER A 51 1.22 5.53 -1.29
CA SER A 51 1.91 4.28 -0.95
C SER A 51 1.47 3.11 -1.82
N VAL A 52 0.19 3.00 -2.15
CA VAL A 52 -0.34 2.02 -3.10
C VAL A 52 0.31 2.20 -4.48
N ASN A 53 0.38 3.44 -4.98
CA ASN A 53 1.03 3.69 -6.27
C ASN A 53 2.52 3.33 -6.23
N LYS A 54 3.23 3.66 -5.13
CA LYS A 54 4.65 3.33 -4.98
C LYS A 54 4.88 1.83 -4.90
N VAL A 55 4.17 1.12 -4.03
CA VAL A 55 4.42 -0.31 -3.76
C VAL A 55 3.87 -1.16 -4.89
N ILE A 56 2.62 -0.97 -5.30
CA ILE A 56 1.97 -1.88 -6.25
C ILE A 56 2.46 -1.60 -7.67
N LYS A 57 2.37 -0.35 -8.14
CA LYS A 57 2.81 -0.03 -9.51
C LYS A 57 4.33 0.01 -9.63
N GLY A 58 5.04 0.41 -8.58
CA GLY A 58 6.50 0.42 -8.57
C GLY A 58 7.11 -0.98 -8.50
N ASN A 59 6.58 -1.87 -7.65
CA ASN A 59 7.12 -3.22 -7.50
C ASN A 59 6.54 -4.24 -8.48
N GLN A 60 5.58 -3.87 -9.33
CA GLN A 60 5.06 -4.75 -10.39
C GLN A 60 6.17 -5.38 -11.25
N LYS A 61 7.26 -4.65 -11.51
CA LYS A 61 8.43 -5.15 -12.25
C LYS A 61 9.16 -6.30 -11.56
N PHE A 62 9.09 -6.37 -10.23
CA PHE A 62 9.77 -7.36 -9.39
C PHE A 62 8.77 -8.27 -8.69
N SER A 63 7.53 -8.31 -9.17
CA SER A 63 6.46 -9.06 -8.53
C SER A 63 6.70 -10.55 -8.70
N SER A 64 6.97 -11.23 -7.59
CA SER A 64 7.22 -12.66 -7.53
C SER A 64 5.94 -13.48 -7.76
N THR A 65 4.76 -12.92 -7.51
CA THR A 65 3.49 -13.61 -7.70
C THR A 65 3.31 -14.11 -9.13
N SER A 66 3.68 -13.32 -10.15
CA SER A 66 3.53 -13.74 -11.55
C SER A 66 4.32 -15.00 -11.92
N GLN A 67 5.46 -15.25 -11.26
CA GLN A 67 6.28 -16.44 -11.51
C GLN A 67 5.71 -17.66 -10.78
N TYR A 68 5.31 -17.49 -9.51
CA TYR A 68 4.82 -18.60 -8.69
C TYR A 68 3.37 -19.01 -9.02
N LEU A 69 2.55 -18.10 -9.56
CA LEU A 69 1.20 -18.39 -10.04
C LEU A 69 1.16 -19.42 -11.19
N GLN A 70 2.26 -19.63 -11.91
CA GLN A 70 2.33 -20.64 -12.98
C GLN A 70 2.42 -22.08 -12.46
N PHE A 71 2.79 -22.25 -11.17
CA PHE A 71 2.99 -23.54 -10.54
C PHE A 71 1.86 -23.92 -9.56
N GLN A 72 0.80 -23.11 -9.50
CA GLN A 72 -0.36 -23.30 -8.65
C GLN A 72 -1.61 -23.55 -9.51
#